data_AF-A0A6N4T9P8-F1
#
_entry.id   AF-A0A6N4T9P8-F1
#
_cell.length_a   1.000
_cell.length_b   1.000
_cell.length_c   1.000
_cell.angle_alpha   90.00
_cell.angle_beta   90.00
_cell.angle_gamma   90.00
#
_symmetry.space_group_name_H-M   'P 1'
#
loop_
_entity.id
_entity.type
_entity.pdbx_description
1 polymer ?
#
loop_
_entity_poly.entity_id
_entity_poly.type
_entity_poly.pdbx_seq_one_letter_code
_entity_poly.pdbx_strand_id
1 'polypeptide(L)'
;MFYGTKFFGQVESVDRHLHIATRFHHFSLIPLVYQGSYIVIDNTHTLRIPINFKSIAFAYLRLLIGAVIIVSILSMLIILSGSPIDRDAWWFVAACTGVIALSFTAAYYSFKFGKANPEKRAQMIALIEKNKENIVKLGPMRVHAY
;
A
#
# COMPACT_ATOMS: atom_id res chain seq x y z
N MET A 1 15.69 3.02 9.69
CA MET A 1 14.90 2.65 10.88
C MET A 1 14.10 1.41 10.53
N PHE A 2 14.52 0.24 11.02
CA PHE A 2 14.00 -1.05 10.55
C PHE A 2 12.66 -1.45 11.18
N TYR A 3 12.24 -0.81 12.28
CA TYR A 3 11.01 -1.09 13.02
C TYR A 3 10.27 0.21 13.36
N GLY A 4 8.95 0.24 13.20
CA GLY A 4 8.13 1.42 13.47
C GLY A 4 6.67 1.24 13.07
N THR A 5 5.85 2.29 13.22
CA THR A 5 4.45 2.28 12.76
C THR A 5 4.26 3.20 11.57
N LYS A 6 3.64 2.70 10.50
CA LYS A 6 3.36 3.49 9.29
C LYS A 6 1.95 3.16 8.79
N PHE A 7 1.36 4.12 8.09
CA PHE A 7 0.10 3.93 7.38
C PHE A 7 0.35 3.19 6.06
N PHE A 8 -0.39 2.11 5.83
CA PHE A 8 -0.39 1.32 4.60
C PHE A 8 -1.81 1.16 4.06
N GLY A 9 -1.91 0.76 2.80
CA GLY A 9 -3.19 0.42 2.18
C GLY A 9 -4.10 1.64 2.04
N GLN A 10 -3.56 2.75 1.53
CA GLN A 10 -4.34 3.94 1.23
C GLN A 10 -5.45 3.59 0.23
N VAL A 11 -6.70 3.77 0.68
CA VAL A 11 -7.91 3.53 -0.08
C VAL A 11 -8.89 4.67 0.14
N GLU A 12 -9.84 4.79 -0.79
CA GLU A 12 -10.94 5.75 -0.73
C GLU A 12 -10.42 7.19 -0.54
N SER A 13 -9.43 7.57 -1.33
CA SER A 13 -8.91 8.94 -1.35
C SER A 13 -9.97 9.87 -1.92
N VAL A 14 -10.41 10.82 -1.10
CA VAL A 14 -11.34 11.88 -1.46
C VAL A 14 -10.60 13.05 -2.10
N ASP A 15 -9.45 13.40 -1.51
CA ASP A 15 -8.51 14.42 -1.97
C ASP A 15 -7.09 13.99 -1.58
N ARG A 16 -6.07 14.75 -1.97
CA ARG A 16 -4.66 14.51 -1.59
C ARG A 16 -4.47 14.42 -0.07
N HIS A 17 -5.29 15.14 0.68
CA HIS A 17 -5.19 15.26 2.14
C HIS A 17 -6.20 14.38 2.90
N LEU A 18 -7.15 13.71 2.22
CA LEU A 18 -8.19 12.94 2.88
C LEU A 18 -8.29 11.54 2.30
N HIS A 19 -7.92 10.54 3.09
CA HIS A 19 -7.96 9.14 2.70
C HIS A 19 -8.10 8.20 3.90
N ILE A 20 -8.52 6.96 3.65
CA ILE A 20 -8.51 5.91 4.64
C ILE A 20 -7.22 5.12 4.52
N ALA A 21 -6.49 4.96 5.62
CA ALA A 21 -5.34 4.10 5.69
C ALA A 21 -5.33 3.29 6.98
N THR A 22 -4.64 2.15 6.92
CA THR A 22 -4.49 1.28 8.07
C THR A 22 -3.11 1.44 8.66
N ARG A 23 -3.03 1.67 9.96
CA ARG A 23 -1.76 1.73 10.68
C ARG A 23 -1.29 0.31 10.96
N PHE A 24 -0.10 -0.01 10.47
CA PHE A 24 0.57 -1.25 10.78
C PHE A 24 1.87 -0.98 11.52
N HIS A 25 2.20 -1.88 12.43
CA HIS A 25 3.58 -2.08 12.83
C HIS A 25 4.34 -2.70 11.67
N HIS A 26 5.44 -2.11 11.24
CA HIS A 26 6.23 -2.60 10.11
C HIS A 26 7.65 -2.99 10.52
N PHE A 27 8.18 -4.01 9.86
CA PHE A 27 9.60 -4.31 9.83
C PHE A 27 10.10 -4.22 8.38
N SER A 28 11.07 -3.34 8.10
CA SER A 28 11.66 -3.20 6.75
C SER A 28 10.63 -3.10 5.60
N LEU A 29 9.57 -2.30 5.78
CA LEU A 29 8.42 -2.09 4.86
C LEU A 29 7.34 -3.20 4.84
N ILE A 30 7.50 -4.26 5.62
CA ILE A 30 6.52 -5.34 5.74
C ILE A 30 5.53 -4.99 6.85
N PRO A 31 4.23 -4.71 6.55
CA PRO A 31 3.19 -4.63 7.59
C PRO A 31 3.04 -5.97 8.31
N LEU A 32 3.40 -5.99 9.59
CA LEU A 32 3.35 -7.18 10.45
C LEU A 32 2.07 -7.22 11.29
N VAL A 33 1.83 -6.17 12.09
CA VAL A 33 0.76 -6.15 13.09
C VAL A 33 -0.22 -5.02 12.80
N TYR A 34 -1.48 -5.37 12.57
CA TYR A 34 -2.58 -4.42 12.44
C TYR A 34 -2.79 -3.66 13.76
N GLN A 35 -2.79 -2.34 13.72
CA GLN A 35 -3.04 -1.50 14.91
C GLN A 35 -4.40 -0.79 14.87
N GLY A 36 -4.93 -0.54 13.68
CA GLY A 36 -6.20 0.15 13.51
C GLY A 36 -6.35 0.77 12.13
N SER A 37 -7.59 1.03 11.74
CA SER A 37 -7.92 1.78 10.53
C SER A 37 -8.21 3.22 10.91
N TYR A 38 -7.73 4.16 10.11
CA TYR A 38 -7.80 5.58 10.39
C TYR A 38 -8.22 6.34 9.13
N ILE A 39 -9.05 7.36 9.30
CA ILE A 39 -9.19 8.44 8.33
C ILE A 39 -8.05 9.41 8.60
N VAL A 40 -7.18 9.59 7.61
CA VAL A 40 -6.09 10.57 7.65
C VAL A 40 -6.63 11.87 7.07
N ILE A 41 -6.65 12.91 7.90
CA ILE A 41 -7.15 14.25 7.62
C ILE A 41 -5.94 15.19 7.68
N ASP A 42 -5.38 15.47 6.51
CA ASP A 42 -4.08 16.09 6.38
C ASP A 42 -2.97 15.25 7.05
N ASN A 43 -1.69 15.51 6.76
CA ASN A 43 -0.59 14.68 7.28
C ASN A 43 -0.42 14.74 8.81
N THR A 44 -1.34 15.40 9.52
CA THR A 44 -1.25 15.76 10.93
C THR A 44 -2.45 15.33 11.77
N HIS A 45 -3.62 15.07 11.18
CA HIS A 45 -4.80 14.67 11.97
C HIS A 45 -5.30 13.30 11.54
N THR A 46 -5.75 12.51 12.51
CA THR A 46 -6.35 11.21 12.23
C THR A 46 -7.57 10.95 13.08
N LEU A 47 -8.55 10.28 12.49
CA LEU A 47 -9.72 9.78 13.17
C LEU A 47 -9.73 8.25 13.09
N ARG A 48 -9.75 7.58 14.25
CA ARG A 48 -9.83 6.12 14.28
C ARG A 48 -11.22 5.69 13.82
N ILE A 49 -11.26 4.73 12.89
CA ILE A 49 -12.49 4.13 12.38
C ILE A 49 -12.53 2.62 12.68
N PRO A 50 -13.72 2.01 12.61
CA PRO A 50 -13.83 0.56 12.60
C PRO A 50 -12.99 -0.06 11.49
N ILE A 51 -12.69 -1.35 11.64
CA ILE A 51 -11.82 -2.09 10.74
C ILE A 51 -12.27 -1.95 9.28
N ASN A 52 -11.36 -1.49 8.41
CA ASN A 52 -11.61 -1.40 6.99
C ASN A 52 -10.82 -2.49 6.25
N PHE A 53 -11.47 -3.62 5.98
CA PHE A 53 -10.88 -4.76 5.30
C PHE A 53 -10.33 -4.43 3.92
N LYS A 54 -10.89 -3.44 3.21
CA LYS A 54 -10.35 -3.01 1.91
C LYS A 54 -8.96 -2.41 2.07
N SER A 55 -8.76 -1.55 3.07
CA SER A 55 -7.45 -0.94 3.35
C SER A 55 -6.42 -2.00 3.73
N ILE A 56 -6.80 -2.98 4.56
CA ILE A 56 -5.94 -4.12 4.94
C ILE A 56 -5.56 -4.93 3.71
N ALA A 57 -6.53 -5.33 2.89
CA ALA A 57 -6.28 -6.10 1.68
C ALA A 57 -5.35 -5.36 0.71
N PHE A 58 -5.52 -4.05 0.53
CA PHE A 58 -4.63 -3.24 -0.30
C PHE A 58 -3.22 -3.12 0.26
N ALA A 59 -3.05 -3.09 1.59
CA ALA A 59 -1.72 -3.11 2.20
C ALA A 59 -0.98 -4.41 1.88
N TYR A 60 -1.63 -5.57 2.03
CA TYR A 60 -1.04 -6.87 1.73
C TYR A 60 -0.89 -7.13 0.23
N LEU A 61 -1.81 -6.64 -0.60
CA LEU A 61 -1.69 -6.75 -2.07
C LEU A 61 -0.44 -6.02 -2.57
N ARG A 62 -0.17 -4.81 -2.07
CA ARG A 62 1.04 -4.06 -2.44
C ARG A 62 2.31 -4.76 -1.93
N LEU A 63 2.28 -5.34 -0.74
CA LEU A 63 3.37 -6.18 -0.24
C LEU A 63 3.63 -7.37 -1.16
N LEU A 64 2.58 -8.11 -1.53
CA LEU A 64 2.69 -9.29 -2.37
C LEU A 64 3.23 -8.95 -3.76
N ILE A 65 2.74 -7.86 -4.36
CA ILE A 65 3.28 -7.32 -5.62
C ILE A 65 4.78 -7.02 -5.49
N GLY A 66 5.19 -6.34 -4.42
CA GLY A 66 6.60 -6.05 -4.16
C GLY A 66 7.45 -7.32 -4.02
N ALA A 67 6.95 -8.31 -3.28
CA ALA A 67 7.63 -9.60 -3.09
C ALA A 67 7.78 -10.36 -4.42
N VAL A 68 6.74 -10.41 -5.25
CA VAL A 68 6.77 -11.05 -6.58
C VAL A 68 7.78 -10.37 -7.50
N ILE A 69 7.85 -9.03 -7.49
CA ILE A 69 8.84 -8.27 -8.27
C ILE A 69 10.26 -8.63 -7.80
N ILE A 70 10.52 -8.63 -6.50
CA ILE A 70 11.85 -8.95 -5.94
C ILE A 70 12.27 -10.38 -6.32
N VAL A 71 11.38 -11.36 -6.13
CA VAL A 71 11.65 -12.76 -6.48
C VAL A 71 11.90 -12.91 -7.98
N SER A 72 11.11 -12.25 -8.82
CA SER A 72 11.31 -12.27 -10.28
C SER A 72 12.66 -11.69 -10.69
N ILE A 73 13.09 -10.58 -10.07
CA ILE A 73 14.40 -9.97 -10.32
C ILE A 73 15.53 -10.90 -9.87
N LEU A 74 15.44 -11.47 -8.66
CA LEU A 74 16.45 -12.40 -8.15
C LEU A 74 16.58 -13.64 -9.03
N SER A 75 15.47 -14.24 -9.44
CA SER A 75 15.46 -15.39 -10.36
C SER A 75 16.12 -15.04 -11.69
N MET A 76 15.81 -13.86 -12.25
CA MET A 76 16.44 -13.38 -13.48
C MET A 76 17.96 -13.20 -13.33
N LEU A 77 18.43 -12.62 -12.21
CA LEU A 77 19.86 -12.45 -11.93
C LEU A 77 20.60 -13.78 -11.80
N ILE A 78 19.99 -14.78 -11.14
CA ILE A 78 20.58 -16.12 -11.00
C ILE A 78 20.78 -16.76 -12.37
N ILE A 79 19.77 -16.71 -13.24
CA ILE A 79 19.82 -17.27 -14.61
C ILE A 79 20.92 -16.60 -15.45
N LEU A 80 21.09 -15.28 -15.31
CA LEU A 80 22.10 -14.51 -16.04
C LEU A 80 23.54 -14.74 -15.51
N SER A 81 23.70 -15.21 -14.27
CA SER A 81 24.99 -15.21 -13.57
C SER A 81 25.91 -16.41 -13.83
N GLY A 82 25.47 -17.48 -14.51
CA GLY A 82 26.39 -18.60 -14.73
C GLY A 82 25.83 -19.92 -15.29
N SER A 83 24.53 -20.05 -15.55
CA SER A 83 24.03 -21.21 -16.29
C SER A 83 24.31 -21.06 -17.78
N PRO A 84 24.87 -22.06 -18.49
CA PRO A 84 24.86 -22.07 -19.96
C PRO A 84 23.39 -21.89 -20.38
N ILE A 85 23.12 -20.78 -21.06
CA ILE A 85 21.76 -20.33 -21.35
C ILE A 85 21.21 -21.25 -22.44
N ASP A 86 20.56 -22.35 -22.02
CA ASP A 86 19.75 -23.18 -22.89
C ASP A 86 18.63 -22.33 -23.51
N ARG A 87 18.18 -22.71 -24.71
CA ARG A 87 17.09 -22.02 -25.42
C ARG A 87 15.83 -21.87 -24.55
N ASP A 88 15.64 -22.77 -23.60
CA ASP A 88 14.51 -22.82 -22.67
C ASP A 88 14.61 -21.76 -21.55
N ALA A 89 15.81 -21.27 -21.23
CA ALA A 89 16.00 -20.21 -20.23
C ALA A 89 15.44 -18.85 -20.71
N TRP A 90 15.37 -18.62 -22.03
CA TRP A 90 14.76 -17.40 -22.59
C TRP A 90 13.26 -17.31 -22.32
N TRP A 91 12.54 -18.44 -22.28
CA TRP A 91 11.13 -18.47 -21.91
C TRP A 91 10.92 -18.09 -20.44
N PHE A 92 11.82 -18.51 -19.55
CA PHE A 92 11.78 -18.11 -18.14
C PHE A 92 12.04 -16.61 -17.94
N VAL A 93 13.00 -16.04 -18.66
CA VAL A 93 13.26 -14.59 -18.63
C VAL A 93 12.07 -13.80 -19.18
N ALA A 94 11.47 -14.25 -20.29
CA ALA A 94 10.27 -13.65 -20.85
C ALA A 94 9.08 -13.73 -19.87
N ALA A 95 8.89 -14.87 -19.21
CA ALA A 95 7.85 -15.06 -18.19
C ALA A 95 8.05 -14.14 -16.98
N CYS A 96 9.28 -14.05 -16.44
CA CYS A 96 9.60 -13.16 -15.33
C CYS A 96 9.37 -11.69 -15.70
N THR A 97 9.76 -11.29 -16.90
CA THR A 97 9.53 -9.93 -17.42
C THR A 97 8.04 -9.64 -17.55
N GLY A 98 7.25 -10.59 -18.06
CA GLY A 98 5.80 -10.48 -18.15
C GLY A 98 5.13 -10.33 -16.78
N VAL A 99 5.56 -11.12 -15.80
CA VAL A 99 5.06 -11.03 -14.41
C VAL A 99 5.39 -9.68 -13.79
N ILE A 100 6.61 -9.15 -14.00
CA ILE A 100 7.00 -7.82 -13.52
C ILE A 100 6.11 -6.74 -14.16
N ALA A 101 5.95 -6.75 -15.48
CA ALA A 101 5.13 -5.77 -16.20
C ALA A 101 3.66 -5.81 -15.75
N LEU A 102 3.10 -7.01 -15.57
CA LEU A 102 1.74 -7.21 -15.09
C LEU A 102 1.59 -6.73 -13.64
N SER A 103 2.60 -6.97 -12.80
CA SER A 103 2.65 -6.51 -11.40
C SER A 103 2.70 -4.98 -11.29
N PHE A 104 3.48 -4.30 -12.14
CA PHE A 104 3.47 -2.84 -12.23
C PHE A 104 2.12 -2.30 -12.70
N THR A 105 1.51 -2.98 -13.67
CA THR A 105 0.18 -2.60 -14.18
C THR A 105 -0.89 -2.78 -13.10
N ALA A 106 -0.88 -3.90 -12.37
CA ALA A 106 -1.76 -4.16 -11.24
C ALA A 106 -1.56 -3.14 -10.10
N ALA A 107 -0.31 -2.77 -9.80
CA ALA A 107 -0.02 -1.71 -8.84
C ALA A 107 -0.60 -0.36 -9.31
N TYR A 108 -0.37 0.02 -10.57
CA TYR A 108 -0.89 1.26 -11.14
C TYR A 108 -2.42 1.33 -11.09
N TYR A 109 -3.11 0.26 -11.49
CA TYR A 109 -4.56 0.20 -11.39
C TYR A 109 -5.04 0.18 -9.93
N SER A 110 -4.33 -0.49 -9.02
CA SER A 110 -4.61 -0.43 -7.57
C SER A 110 -4.61 1.02 -7.06
N PHE A 111 -3.67 1.86 -7.49
CA PHE A 111 -3.69 3.29 -7.15
C PHE A 111 -4.90 4.03 -7.74
N LYS A 112 -5.30 3.70 -8.98
CA LYS A 112 -6.43 4.36 -9.66
C LYS A 112 -7.79 3.96 -9.08
N PHE A 113 -7.97 2.71 -8.71
CA PHE A 113 -9.19 2.19 -8.08
C PHE A 113 -9.30 2.54 -6.58
N GLY A 114 -8.24 3.09 -5.98
CA GLY A 114 -8.25 3.60 -4.61
C GLY A 114 -9.00 4.92 -4.41
N LYS A 115 -9.69 5.47 -5.42
CA LYS A 115 -10.45 6.73 -5.30
C LYS A 115 -11.82 6.50 -4.64
N ALA A 116 -12.25 7.43 -3.80
CA ALA A 116 -13.56 7.35 -3.15
C ALA A 116 -14.70 7.62 -4.14
N ASN A 117 -15.80 6.87 -4.00
CA ASN A 117 -17.08 7.19 -4.64
C ASN A 117 -17.65 8.48 -4.00
N PRO A 118 -18.27 9.43 -4.75
CA PRO A 118 -18.92 10.63 -4.21
C PRO A 118 -19.81 10.42 -2.97
N GLU A 119 -20.56 9.33 -2.90
CA GLU A 119 -21.39 9.02 -1.71
C GLU A 119 -20.55 8.75 -0.47
N LYS A 120 -19.46 7.98 -0.62
CA LYS A 120 -18.52 7.70 0.47
C LYS A 120 -17.77 8.94 0.91
N ARG A 121 -17.49 9.85 -0.01
CA ARG A 121 -16.93 11.18 0.30
C ARG A 121 -17.85 11.95 1.25
N ALA A 122 -19.15 12.02 0.94
CA ALA A 122 -20.12 12.68 1.81
C ALA A 122 -20.20 11.99 3.19
N GLN A 123 -20.22 10.66 3.23
CA GLN A 123 -20.19 9.89 4.48
C GLN A 123 -18.95 10.18 5.32
N MET A 124 -17.75 10.22 4.71
CA MET A 124 -16.52 10.54 5.42
C MET A 124 -16.55 11.95 6.01
N ILE A 125 -17.00 12.94 5.25
CA ILE A 125 -17.12 14.33 5.74
C ILE A 125 -18.08 14.40 6.93
N ALA A 126 -19.26 13.77 6.81
CA ALA A 126 -20.23 13.72 7.91
C ALA A 126 -19.67 13.01 9.15
N LEU A 127 -18.86 11.96 8.98
CA LEU A 127 -18.25 11.22 10.08
C LEU A 127 -17.17 12.04 10.80
N ILE A 128 -16.42 12.86 10.05
CA ILE A 128 -15.43 13.80 10.59
C ILE A 128 -16.13 14.90 11.37
N GLU A 129 -17.19 15.48 10.81
CA GLU A 129 -17.95 16.54 11.47
C GLU A 129 -18.58 16.05 12.78
N LYS A 130 -19.18 14.86 12.76
CA LYS A 130 -19.74 14.22 13.95
C LYS A 130 -18.71 13.92 15.04
N ASN A 131 -17.46 13.65 14.67
CA ASN A 131 -16.41 13.23 15.61
C ASN A 131 -15.28 14.27 15.74
N LYS A 132 -15.58 15.54 15.48
CA LYS A 132 -14.58 16.61 15.46
C LYS A 132 -13.77 16.72 16.76
N GLU A 133 -14.41 16.46 17.89
CA GLU A 133 -13.79 16.47 19.23
C GLU A 133 -12.86 15.26 19.48
N ASN A 134 -13.05 14.17 18.73
CA ASN A 134 -12.23 12.95 18.82
C ASN A 134 -11.08 12.90 17.81
N ILE A 135 -10.86 13.99 17.06
CA ILE A 135 -9.76 14.07 16.10
C ILE A 135 -8.45 14.20 16.87
N VAL A 136 -7.60 13.20 16.72
CA VAL A 136 -6.29 13.19 17.38
C VAL A 136 -5.27 13.80 16.43
N LYS A 137 -4.58 14.84 16.91
CA LYS A 137 -3.40 15.41 16.24
C LYS A 137 -2.25 14.44 16.43
N LEU A 138 -1.77 13.84 15.34
CA LEU A 138 -0.52 13.11 15.36
C LEU A 138 0.61 14.14 15.46
N GLY A 139 1.50 13.97 16.45
CA GLY A 139 2.79 14.66 16.45
C GLY A 139 3.51 14.41 15.12
N PRO A 140 4.47 15.27 14.71
CA PRO A 140 4.99 15.33 13.35
C PRO A 140 5.49 13.94 12.90
N MET A 141 4.63 13.20 12.21
CA MET A 141 5.04 11.96 11.59
C MET A 141 5.82 12.36 10.35
N ARG A 142 7.05 11.87 10.24
CA ARG A 142 7.84 11.99 9.01
C ARG A 142 7.13 11.17 7.92
N VAL A 143 6.16 11.80 7.26
CA VAL A 143 5.54 11.28 6.04
C VAL A 143 6.60 11.44 4.96
N HIS A 144 7.54 10.50 4.88
CA HIS A 144 8.34 10.34 3.68
C HIS A 144 7.37 9.82 2.60
N ALA A 145 6.85 10.76 1.84
CA ALA A 145 6.22 10.52 0.55
C ALA A 145 7.23 9.77 -0.33
N TYR A 146 6.84 8.57 -0.73
CA TYR A 146 7.48 7.81 -1.81
C TYR A 146 6.40 7.55 -2.84
#